data_AF-A0A7S2C3D6-F1
#
_entry.id   AF-A0A7S2C3D6-F1
#
_cell.length_a   1.000
_cell.length_b   1.000
_cell.length_c   1.000
_cell.angle_alpha   90.00
_cell.angle_beta   90.00
_cell.angle_gamma   90.00
#
_symmetry.space_group_name_H-M   'P 1'
#
loop_
_entity.id
_entity.type
_entity.pdbx_description
1 polymer ?
#
loop_
_entity_poly.entity_id
_entity_poly.type
_entity_poly.pdbx_seq_one_letter_code
_entity_poly.pdbx_strand_id
1 'polypeptide(L)'
;MAEVGAEPAEDDGKFWMCFDDVMAHFFSINVCMVAQHGSQHPQWVEKRRKVSFTYGGEDQISAPMYIISVTQKCEMYISVHQEDERCEGAKPYLDIGVTVLQIQPDYSYKLVASSGNSAERQNQTQVTLKSGQYLVVPTTTGCKFAQGLQYSGGPPVALVQEREDANPPSASTAGSLSAGAAGKDGGGGGGGGVVREFSPEVTAALNEIFRRLDADLDGLLLREELNTFMQMTEACSMSDEVYDWLIQKFDSFNGGLTQDGFRAVYMYMFESSGADVETIWRDLIYMGYDRSLDLLYARTW
;
A
#
# COMPACT_ATOMS: atom_id res chain seq x y z
N MET A 1 -3.27 -49.10 -27.01
CA MET A 1 -3.52 -48.78 -28.42
C MET A 1 -5.01 -48.90 -28.65
N ALA A 2 -5.74 -47.77 -28.61
CA ALA A 2 -7.15 -47.70 -28.97
C ALA A 2 -7.25 -46.91 -30.27
N GLU A 3 -8.15 -47.37 -31.14
CA GLU A 3 -8.23 -47.06 -32.57
C GLU A 3 -8.59 -45.61 -32.89
N VAL A 4 -7.98 -45.15 -33.99
CA VAL A 4 -8.27 -43.90 -34.69
C VAL A 4 -9.56 -44.09 -35.48
N GLY A 5 -10.65 -43.49 -35.04
CA GLY A 5 -11.95 -43.60 -35.72
C GLY A 5 -13.06 -42.71 -35.17
N ALA A 6 -12.75 -41.65 -34.43
CA ALA A 6 -13.75 -40.65 -34.05
C ALA A 6 -13.69 -39.49 -35.05
N GLU A 7 -14.81 -39.20 -35.71
CA GLU A 7 -14.97 -37.91 -36.41
C GLU A 7 -14.62 -36.78 -35.44
N PRO A 8 -13.97 -35.69 -35.90
CA PRO A 8 -13.69 -34.56 -35.03
C PRO A 8 -15.01 -34.10 -34.42
N ALA A 9 -15.13 -34.23 -33.10
CA ALA A 9 -16.27 -33.70 -32.38
C ALA A 9 -16.43 -32.23 -32.79
N GLU A 10 -17.67 -31.80 -33.03
CA GLU A 10 -17.95 -30.39 -33.26
C GLU A 10 -17.23 -29.55 -32.20
N ASP A 11 -16.49 -28.53 -32.63
CA ASP A 11 -15.77 -27.61 -31.74
C ASP A 11 -16.79 -26.75 -30.99
N ASP A 12 -17.41 -27.35 -29.98
CA ASP A 12 -18.39 -26.74 -29.09
C ASP A 12 -17.72 -26.14 -27.85
N GLY A 13 -16.38 -26.05 -27.86
CA GLY A 13 -15.57 -25.56 -26.75
C GLY A 13 -15.52 -26.47 -25.53
N LYS A 14 -16.07 -27.70 -25.59
CA LYS A 14 -15.96 -28.67 -24.48
C LYS A 14 -14.69 -29.50 -24.63
N PHE A 15 -13.97 -29.64 -23.53
CA PHE A 15 -12.80 -30.52 -23.44
C PHE A 15 -12.83 -31.29 -22.14
N TRP A 16 -12.09 -32.39 -22.12
CA TRP A 16 -11.84 -33.17 -20.92
C TRP A 16 -10.37 -33.03 -20.57
N MET A 17 -10.06 -32.85 -19.30
CA MET A 17 -8.70 -32.80 -18.78
C MET A 17 -8.64 -33.52 -17.43
N CYS A 18 -7.44 -33.90 -17.00
CA CYS A 18 -7.29 -34.51 -15.69
C CYS A 18 -7.39 -33.44 -14.59
N PHE A 19 -7.65 -33.87 -13.36
CA PHE A 19 -7.78 -32.94 -12.24
C PHE A 19 -6.48 -32.17 -11.97
N ASP A 20 -5.32 -32.80 -12.20
CA ASP A 20 -4.02 -32.14 -12.04
C ASP A 20 -3.84 -30.99 -13.04
N ASP A 21 -4.32 -31.14 -14.27
CA ASP A 21 -4.32 -30.06 -15.27
C ASP A 21 -5.27 -28.92 -14.86
N VAL A 22 -6.43 -29.24 -14.27
CA VAL A 22 -7.32 -28.22 -13.72
C VAL A 22 -6.59 -27.40 -12.65
N MET A 23 -5.90 -28.08 -11.73
CA MET A 23 -5.13 -27.42 -10.66
C MET A 23 -3.94 -26.61 -11.19
N ALA A 24 -3.30 -27.05 -12.29
CA ALA A 24 -2.16 -26.36 -12.90
C ALA A 24 -2.56 -25.17 -13.77
N HIS A 25 -3.74 -25.21 -14.40
CA HIS A 25 -4.13 -24.24 -15.42
C HIS A 25 -5.27 -23.30 -15.00
N PHE A 26 -6.03 -23.61 -13.96
CA PHE A 26 -7.14 -22.79 -13.49
C PHE A 26 -6.83 -22.18 -12.14
N PHE A 27 -6.83 -20.85 -12.09
CA PHE A 27 -6.60 -20.11 -10.84
C PHE A 27 -7.78 -20.22 -9.87
N SER A 28 -9.02 -20.27 -10.37
CA SER A 28 -10.20 -20.36 -9.53
C SER A 28 -11.39 -21.01 -10.25
N ILE A 29 -12.30 -21.59 -9.46
CA ILE A 29 -13.56 -22.16 -9.92
C ILE A 29 -14.69 -21.53 -9.11
N ASN A 30 -15.68 -20.96 -9.81
CA ASN A 30 -16.89 -20.44 -9.20
C ASN A 30 -18.01 -21.47 -9.31
N VAL A 31 -18.41 -22.05 -8.18
CA VAL A 31 -19.51 -23.03 -8.15
C VAL A 31 -20.77 -22.36 -7.62
N CYS A 32 -21.79 -22.22 -8.47
CA CYS A 32 -23.10 -21.79 -8.03
C CYS A 32 -23.90 -23.00 -7.53
N MET A 33 -24.05 -23.13 -6.22
CA MET A 33 -24.90 -24.18 -5.64
C MET A 33 -26.38 -23.81 -5.79
N VAL A 34 -26.96 -24.12 -6.95
CA VAL A 34 -28.40 -24.00 -7.15
C VAL A 34 -29.09 -25.17 -6.43
N ALA A 35 -30.11 -24.87 -5.61
CA ALA A 35 -30.91 -25.90 -4.96
C ALA A 35 -31.56 -26.80 -6.02
N GLN A 36 -31.06 -28.03 -6.16
CA GLN A 36 -31.70 -29.02 -7.02
C GLN A 36 -32.95 -29.57 -6.33
N HIS A 37 -34.09 -29.45 -7.00
CA HIS A 37 -35.34 -30.09 -6.59
C HIS A 37 -35.12 -31.60 -6.48
N GLY A 38 -35.27 -32.16 -5.27
CA GLY A 38 -35.13 -33.60 -5.00
C GLY A 38 -33.75 -34.07 -4.52
N SER A 39 -32.77 -33.18 -4.32
CA SER A 39 -31.49 -33.57 -3.72
C SER A 39 -31.62 -33.84 -2.21
N GLN A 40 -30.94 -34.87 -1.69
CA GLN A 40 -30.88 -35.19 -0.25
C GLN A 40 -29.93 -34.26 0.52
N HIS A 41 -29.22 -33.37 -0.18
CA HIS A 41 -28.26 -32.47 0.44
C HIS A 41 -28.97 -31.28 1.11
N PRO A 42 -28.41 -30.77 2.22
CA PRO A 42 -28.96 -29.60 2.90
C PRO A 42 -29.06 -28.43 1.92
N GLN A 43 -30.27 -27.89 1.77
CA GLN A 43 -30.52 -26.75 0.90
C GLN A 43 -29.84 -25.52 1.50
N TRP A 44 -28.91 -24.94 0.74
CA TRP A 44 -28.34 -23.65 1.05
C TRP A 44 -29.41 -22.57 0.97
N VAL A 45 -29.55 -21.79 2.05
CA VAL A 45 -30.46 -20.65 2.09
C VAL A 45 -29.67 -19.40 1.78
N GLU A 46 -29.94 -18.80 0.62
CA GLU A 46 -29.29 -17.57 0.20
C GLU A 46 -30.05 -16.33 0.69
N LYS A 47 -29.32 -15.33 1.20
CA LYS A 47 -29.85 -14.01 1.51
C LYS A 47 -28.93 -12.94 0.94
N ARG A 48 -29.46 -12.11 0.03
CA ARG A 48 -28.73 -10.98 -0.57
C ARG A 48 -29.23 -9.64 -0.03
N ARG A 49 -28.30 -8.70 0.10
CA ARG A 49 -28.57 -7.30 0.42
C ARG A 49 -27.68 -6.42 -0.45
N LYS A 50 -28.21 -5.29 -0.92
CA LYS A 50 -27.41 -4.27 -1.57
C LYS A 50 -26.68 -3.46 -0.51
N VAL A 51 -25.39 -3.24 -0.73
CA VAL A 51 -24.52 -2.43 0.11
C VAL A 51 -24.09 -1.23 -0.71
N SER A 52 -23.99 -0.07 -0.08
CA SER A 52 -23.34 1.10 -0.66
C SER A 52 -22.33 1.62 0.34
N PHE A 53 -21.12 1.83 -0.12
CA PHE A 53 -20.13 2.61 0.60
C PHE A 53 -20.37 4.09 0.29
N THR A 54 -20.37 4.93 1.32
CA THR A 54 -20.47 6.38 1.17
C THR A 54 -19.15 6.98 1.60
N TYR A 55 -18.59 7.84 0.76
CA TYR A 55 -17.36 8.57 1.01
C TYR A 55 -17.69 10.04 1.27
N GLY A 56 -17.42 10.53 2.48
CA GLY A 56 -17.69 11.89 2.93
C GLY A 56 -16.48 12.83 2.82
N GLY A 57 -16.68 14.13 3.08
CA GLY A 57 -15.67 15.20 2.90
C GLY A 57 -14.51 15.25 3.90
N GLU A 58 -14.24 14.16 4.63
CA GLU A 58 -13.13 14.01 5.59
C GLU A 58 -12.51 12.60 5.48
N ASP A 59 -12.48 12.03 4.26
CA ASP A 59 -12.08 10.65 3.97
C ASP A 59 -12.83 9.57 4.77
N GLN A 60 -13.97 9.96 5.35
CA GLN A 60 -14.82 9.08 6.13
C GLN A 60 -15.57 8.14 5.18
N ILE A 61 -15.21 6.86 5.25
CA ILE A 61 -15.95 5.79 4.61
C ILE A 61 -17.00 5.29 5.59
N SER A 62 -18.24 5.25 5.14
CA SER A 62 -19.32 4.59 5.88
C SER A 62 -19.92 3.47 5.04
N ALA A 63 -20.15 2.33 5.69
CA ALA A 63 -20.84 1.20 5.11
C ALA A 63 -21.91 0.72 6.09
N PRO A 64 -23.08 0.25 5.61
CA PRO A 64 -24.06 -0.38 6.48
C PRO A 64 -23.48 -1.68 7.04
N MET A 65 -23.59 -1.84 8.35
CA MET A 65 -23.26 -3.09 9.05
C MET A 65 -24.53 -3.89 9.29
N TYR A 66 -24.41 -5.22 9.29
CA TYR A 66 -25.55 -6.12 9.42
C TYR A 66 -25.40 -7.01 10.63
N ILE A 67 -26.41 -7.05 11.50
CA ILE A 67 -26.45 -8.02 12.59
C ILE A 67 -27.16 -9.28 12.09
N ILE A 68 -26.52 -10.43 12.29
CA ILE A 68 -27.10 -11.74 12.06
C ILE A 68 -27.26 -12.49 13.38
N SER A 69 -28.44 -13.08 13.58
CA SER A 69 -28.74 -13.95 14.72
C SER A 69 -28.70 -15.39 14.26
N VAL A 70 -27.75 -16.15 14.80
CA VAL A 70 -27.58 -17.57 14.53
C VAL A 70 -28.21 -18.34 15.68
N THR A 71 -29.22 -19.16 15.39
CA THR A 71 -29.94 -19.93 16.42
C THR A 71 -29.25 -21.25 16.76
N GLN A 72 -28.62 -21.88 15.77
CA GLN A 72 -27.91 -23.15 15.88
C GLN A 72 -26.61 -23.11 15.09
N LYS A 73 -25.65 -23.98 15.44
CA LYS A 73 -24.37 -24.05 14.72
C LYS A 73 -24.62 -24.29 13.23
N CYS A 74 -24.06 -23.44 12.37
CA CYS A 74 -24.17 -23.59 10.92
C CYS A 74 -22.88 -23.17 10.22
N GLU A 75 -22.70 -23.74 9.03
CA GLU A 75 -21.69 -23.30 8.08
C GLU A 75 -22.31 -22.21 7.20
N MET A 76 -21.55 -21.14 6.97
CA MET A 76 -22.00 -19.99 6.21
C MET A 76 -20.87 -19.48 5.33
N TYR A 77 -21.25 -19.10 4.12
CA TYR A 77 -20.42 -18.29 3.24
C TYR A 77 -20.92 -16.86 3.30
N ILE A 78 -20.02 -15.93 3.56
CA ILE A 78 -20.32 -14.51 3.56
C ILE A 78 -19.44 -13.87 2.50
N SER A 79 -20.08 -13.22 1.52
CA SER A 79 -19.39 -12.60 0.41
C SER A 79 -19.89 -11.18 0.15
N VAL A 80 -18.99 -10.36 -0.37
CA VAL A 80 -19.28 -9.05 -0.95
C VAL A 80 -18.96 -9.11 -2.44
N HIS A 81 -19.84 -8.53 -3.25
CA HIS A 81 -19.70 -8.50 -4.70
C HIS A 81 -19.88 -7.06 -5.18
N GLN A 82 -19.12 -6.70 -6.20
CA GLN A 82 -19.29 -5.46 -6.94
C GLN A 82 -19.63 -5.73 -8.41
N GLU A 83 -20.06 -4.68 -9.10
CA GLU A 83 -20.35 -4.73 -10.53
C GLU A 83 -19.09 -5.11 -11.32
N ASP A 84 -19.26 -5.87 -12.40
CA ASP A 84 -18.15 -6.30 -13.26
C ASP A 84 -17.66 -5.12 -14.13
N GLU A 85 -16.36 -4.84 -14.11
CA GLU A 85 -15.76 -3.73 -14.88
C GLU A 85 -15.92 -3.85 -16.40
N ARG A 86 -16.24 -5.06 -16.89
CA ARG A 86 -16.52 -5.30 -18.32
C ARG A 86 -17.90 -4.80 -18.75
N CYS A 87 -18.78 -4.47 -17.81
CA CYS A 87 -20.07 -3.87 -18.12
C CYS A 87 -19.90 -2.42 -18.58
N GLU A 88 -20.72 -1.98 -19.55
CA GLU A 88 -20.69 -0.60 -20.04
C GLU A 88 -21.01 0.40 -18.92
N GLY A 89 -20.11 1.34 -18.67
CA GLY A 89 -20.25 2.35 -17.61
C GLY A 89 -19.88 1.86 -16.20
N ALA A 90 -19.38 0.64 -16.05
CA ALA A 90 -18.90 0.13 -14.77
C ALA A 90 -17.67 0.92 -14.28
N LYS A 91 -17.59 1.09 -12.96
CA LYS A 91 -16.45 1.73 -12.30
C LYS A 91 -15.33 0.71 -12.08
N PRO A 92 -14.06 1.15 -11.97
CA PRO A 92 -12.98 0.26 -11.55
C PRO A 92 -13.32 -0.44 -10.24
N TYR A 93 -12.91 -1.70 -10.11
CA TYR A 93 -13.11 -2.46 -8.88
C TYR A 93 -12.51 -1.73 -7.69
N LEU A 94 -13.33 -1.47 -6.67
CA LEU A 94 -12.89 -1.09 -5.34
C LEU A 94 -12.20 -2.29 -4.70
N ASP A 95 -11.28 -2.06 -3.78
CA ASP A 95 -10.88 -3.12 -2.89
C ASP A 95 -12.04 -3.38 -1.90
N ILE A 96 -12.55 -4.60 -1.90
CA ILE A 96 -13.69 -4.99 -1.06
C ILE A 96 -13.35 -6.21 -0.23
N GLY A 97 -13.93 -6.26 0.95
CA GLY A 97 -13.78 -7.34 1.91
C GLY A 97 -15.00 -7.48 2.79
N VAL A 98 -14.99 -8.52 3.62
CA VAL A 98 -15.99 -8.69 4.66
C VAL A 98 -15.35 -9.18 5.94
N THR A 99 -15.71 -8.53 7.05
CA THR A 99 -15.29 -8.88 8.40
C THR A 99 -16.49 -9.33 9.22
N VAL A 100 -16.33 -10.42 9.97
CA VAL A 100 -17.36 -11.02 10.80
C VAL A 100 -16.91 -10.96 12.26
N LEU A 101 -17.68 -10.25 13.08
CA LEU A 101 -17.40 -10.06 14.50
C LEU A 101 -18.50 -10.74 15.33
N GLN A 102 -18.15 -11.48 16.37
CA GLN A 102 -19.11 -11.97 17.36
C GLN A 102 -19.36 -10.90 18.41
N ILE A 103 -20.63 -10.60 18.67
CA ILE A 103 -21.05 -9.69 19.75
C ILE A 103 -21.01 -10.48 21.06
N GLN A 104 -20.15 -10.05 21.98
CA GLN A 104 -20.01 -10.68 23.30
C GLN A 104 -21.06 -10.14 24.29
N PRO A 105 -21.32 -10.83 25.42
CA PRO A 105 -22.30 -10.37 26.42
C PRO A 105 -21.98 -9.01 27.05
N ASP A 106 -20.71 -8.61 27.06
CA ASP A 106 -20.24 -7.31 27.55
C ASP A 106 -20.24 -6.21 26.46
N TYR A 107 -20.87 -6.48 25.32
CA TYR A 107 -20.90 -5.61 24.14
C TYR A 107 -19.53 -5.39 23.48
N SER A 108 -18.50 -6.15 23.86
CA SER A 108 -17.25 -6.20 23.10
C SER A 108 -17.42 -7.04 21.83
N TYR A 109 -16.47 -6.88 20.90
CA TYR A 109 -16.46 -7.59 19.63
C TYR A 109 -15.27 -8.54 19.57
N LYS A 110 -15.50 -9.77 19.10
CA LYS A 110 -14.44 -10.74 18.82
C LYS A 110 -14.39 -11.04 17.33
N LEU A 111 -13.23 -10.88 16.70
CA LEU A 111 -13.03 -11.27 15.30
C LEU A 111 -13.24 -12.79 15.14
N VAL A 112 -14.10 -13.16 14.20
CA VAL A 112 -14.40 -14.58 13.88
C VAL A 112 -13.78 -14.95 12.54
N ALA A 113 -13.95 -14.09 11.54
CA ALA A 113 -13.42 -14.29 10.20
C ALA A 113 -13.26 -12.94 9.49
N SER A 114 -12.31 -12.88 8.57
CA SER A 114 -12.17 -11.78 7.62
C SER A 114 -11.66 -12.35 6.30
N SER A 115 -12.17 -11.83 5.19
CA SER A 115 -11.66 -12.17 3.87
C SER A 115 -10.43 -11.36 3.47
N GLY A 116 -10.03 -10.37 4.29
CA GLY A 116 -9.17 -9.27 3.81
C GLY A 116 -9.87 -8.44 2.74
N ASN A 117 -9.14 -7.49 2.16
CA ASN A 117 -9.62 -6.66 1.06
C ASN A 117 -8.81 -6.97 -0.20
N SER A 118 -9.49 -7.11 -1.34
CA SER A 118 -8.86 -7.27 -2.65
C SER A 118 -9.64 -6.50 -3.70
N ALA A 119 -8.95 -5.98 -4.71
CA ALA A 119 -9.55 -5.29 -5.85
C ALA A 119 -10.10 -6.28 -6.88
N GLU A 120 -10.93 -7.21 -6.42
CA GLU A 120 -11.55 -8.25 -7.23
C GLU A 120 -13.06 -8.05 -7.29
N ARG A 121 -13.70 -8.64 -8.30
CA ARG A 121 -15.16 -8.59 -8.45
C ARG A 121 -15.92 -9.09 -7.22
N GLN A 122 -15.34 -10.03 -6.48
CA GLN A 122 -15.93 -10.64 -5.31
C GLN A 122 -14.85 -10.93 -4.27
N ASN A 123 -15.23 -10.84 -3.00
CA ASN A 123 -14.41 -11.35 -1.90
C ASN A 123 -15.29 -12.10 -0.90
N GLN A 124 -14.78 -13.18 -0.33
CA GLN A 124 -15.57 -14.16 0.40
C GLN A 124 -14.78 -14.74 1.57
N THR A 125 -15.50 -15.02 2.66
CA THR A 125 -15.01 -15.89 3.73
C THR A 125 -16.00 -17.00 4.02
N GLN A 126 -15.47 -18.19 4.28
CA GLN A 126 -16.22 -19.33 4.82
C GLN A 126 -16.05 -19.35 6.33
N VAL A 127 -17.15 -19.56 7.06
CA VAL A 127 -17.13 -19.54 8.52
C VAL A 127 -18.13 -20.52 9.11
N THR A 128 -17.76 -21.16 10.22
CA THR A 128 -18.67 -21.95 11.04
C THR A 128 -19.07 -21.13 12.27
N LEU A 129 -20.33 -20.71 12.34
CA LEU A 129 -20.85 -19.89 13.43
C LEU A 129 -21.57 -20.75 14.47
N LYS A 130 -21.37 -20.46 15.75
CA LYS A 130 -22.17 -21.03 16.85
C LYS A 130 -23.42 -20.19 17.08
N SER A 131 -24.37 -20.70 17.88
CA SER A 131 -25.52 -19.91 18.33
C SER A 131 -25.06 -18.60 18.98
N GLY A 132 -25.63 -17.47 18.58
CA GLY A 132 -25.22 -16.13 19.01
C GLY A 132 -25.55 -15.03 18.02
N GLN A 133 -25.11 -13.80 18.32
CA GLN A 133 -25.23 -12.64 17.44
C GLN A 133 -23.87 -12.24 16.87
N TYR A 134 -23.88 -11.88 15.59
CA TYR A 134 -22.68 -11.49 14.86
C TYR A 134 -22.94 -10.23 14.06
N LEU A 135 -21.93 -9.36 13.98
CA LEU A 135 -21.90 -8.19 13.15
C LEU A 135 -21.09 -8.53 11.88
N VAL A 136 -21.72 -8.36 10.72
CA VAL A 136 -21.10 -8.48 9.42
C VAL A 136 -20.84 -7.08 8.90
N VAL A 137 -19.57 -6.79 8.66
CA VAL A 137 -19.07 -5.49 8.25
C VAL A 137 -18.48 -5.64 6.85
N PRO A 138 -19.16 -5.15 5.80
CA PRO A 138 -18.52 -4.94 4.51
C PRO A 138 -17.38 -3.94 4.69
N THR A 139 -16.18 -4.28 4.21
CA THR A 139 -14.98 -3.47 4.34
C THR A 139 -14.49 -3.02 2.98
N THR A 140 -13.88 -1.84 2.96
CA THR A 140 -13.07 -1.29 1.88
C THR A 140 -11.99 -0.44 2.54
N THR A 141 -10.81 -0.36 1.97
CA THR A 141 -9.74 0.51 2.48
C THR A 141 -10.02 1.97 2.13
N GLY A 142 -10.90 2.23 1.16
CA GLY A 142 -11.13 3.58 0.67
C GLY A 142 -10.19 4.01 -0.45
N CYS A 143 -9.09 3.28 -0.67
CA CYS A 143 -8.00 3.67 -1.56
C CYS A 143 -8.46 3.94 -3.00
N LYS A 144 -9.58 3.32 -3.42
CA LYS A 144 -10.14 3.48 -4.76
C LYS A 144 -11.36 4.40 -4.86
N PHE A 145 -11.83 4.98 -3.74
CA PHE A 145 -12.83 6.06 -3.78
C PHE A 145 -12.19 7.37 -4.24
N ALA A 146 -10.96 7.64 -3.80
CA ALA A 146 -10.19 8.83 -4.17
C ALA A 146 -9.73 8.83 -5.65
N GLN A 147 -9.63 7.66 -6.29
CA GLN A 147 -9.27 7.58 -7.72
C GLN A 147 -10.37 8.13 -8.65
N GLY A 148 -11.60 8.29 -8.15
CA GLY A 148 -12.69 8.98 -8.84
C GLY A 148 -12.81 10.48 -8.52
N LEU A 149 -12.02 10.99 -7.57
CA LEU A 149 -11.96 12.40 -7.18
C LEU A 149 -10.72 13.02 -7.83
N GLN A 150 -10.87 13.53 -9.04
CA GLN A 150 -9.92 14.52 -9.55
C GLN A 150 -9.88 15.73 -8.59
N TYR A 151 -8.69 16.02 -8.08
CA TYR A 151 -8.23 17.33 -7.60
C TYR A 151 -9.17 18.12 -6.68
N SER A 152 -8.84 18.14 -5.39
CA SER A 152 -9.09 19.31 -4.53
C SER A 152 -7.82 19.63 -3.75
N GLY A 153 -7.13 20.69 -4.20
CA GLY A 153 -5.83 21.09 -3.65
C GLY A 153 -5.90 21.54 -2.20
N GLY A 154 -5.07 20.91 -1.35
CA GLY A 154 -4.60 21.48 -0.10
C GLY A 154 -3.36 22.36 -0.32
N PRO A 155 -3.00 23.24 0.63
CA PRO A 155 -1.81 24.08 0.51
C PRO A 155 -0.54 23.20 0.54
N PRO A 156 0.43 23.43 -0.37
CA PRO A 156 1.64 22.63 -0.42
C PRO A 156 2.51 22.83 0.82
N VAL A 157 2.98 21.73 1.41
CA VAL A 157 4.03 21.77 2.44
C VAL A 157 5.38 22.05 1.77
N ALA A 158 6.15 22.96 2.37
CA ALA A 158 7.48 23.29 1.90
C ALA A 158 8.43 22.10 2.14
N LEU A 159 8.98 21.53 1.07
CA LEU A 159 9.82 20.32 1.14
C LEU A 159 11.21 20.56 1.72
N VAL A 160 11.71 21.80 1.68
CA VAL A 160 13.08 22.16 2.04
C VAL A 160 13.05 23.38 2.94
N GLN A 161 13.87 23.35 3.99
CA GLN A 161 14.11 24.49 4.86
C GLN A 161 15.59 24.87 4.77
N GLU A 162 15.87 26.09 4.33
CA GLU A 162 17.23 26.64 4.42
C GLU A 162 17.50 27.04 5.88
N ARG A 163 18.59 26.53 6.46
CA ARG A 163 19.11 27.02 7.74
C ARG A 163 20.32 27.90 7.49
N GLU A 164 20.30 29.12 8.03
CA GLU A 164 21.54 29.87 8.29
C GLU A 164 22.19 29.33 9.57
N ASP A 165 23.51 29.17 9.55
CA ASP A 165 24.30 28.60 10.63
C ASP A 165 24.12 29.36 11.96
N ALA A 166 23.56 28.68 12.96
CA ALA A 166 23.82 29.02 14.35
C ALA A 166 25.06 28.23 14.81
N ASN A 167 26.19 28.94 14.83
CA ASN A 167 27.49 28.59 15.40
C ASN A 167 27.45 27.47 16.49
N PRO A 168 28.31 26.44 16.43
CA PRO A 168 28.29 25.34 17.41
C PRO A 168 28.65 25.80 18.83
N PRO A 169 28.14 25.16 19.89
CA PRO A 169 28.53 25.48 21.26
C PRO A 169 29.96 24.98 21.49
N SER A 170 30.92 25.90 21.48
CA SER A 170 32.28 25.64 21.94
C SER A 170 32.26 25.27 23.44
N ALA A 171 32.83 24.11 23.75
CA ALA A 171 33.20 23.74 25.10
C ALA A 171 34.05 24.84 25.77
N SER A 172 33.81 25.02 27.07
CA SER A 172 34.52 25.91 27.98
C SER A 172 36.05 25.84 27.83
N THR A 173 36.74 27.00 27.82
CA THR A 173 37.90 27.26 28.69
C THR A 173 38.12 28.78 28.80
N ALA A 174 38.53 29.19 30.00
CA ALA A 174 38.77 30.53 30.51
C ALA A 174 39.70 31.45 29.69
N GLY A 175 39.55 32.76 29.92
CA GLY A 175 40.72 33.64 30.09
C GLY A 175 40.82 34.87 29.18
N SER A 176 40.32 36.00 29.67
CA SER A 176 41.07 37.26 29.84
C SER A 176 41.67 38.03 28.62
N LEU A 177 41.22 39.30 28.52
CA LEU A 177 41.96 40.54 28.22
C LEU A 177 42.31 40.99 26.77
N SER A 178 41.64 42.11 26.41
CA SER A 178 42.16 43.40 25.91
C SER A 178 42.45 43.64 24.41
N ALA A 179 41.69 44.62 23.89
CA ALA A 179 42.06 45.83 23.12
C ALA A 179 42.86 45.75 21.79
N GLY A 180 42.33 46.42 20.74
CA GLY A 180 43.17 47.06 19.71
C GLY A 180 42.62 47.14 18.27
N ALA A 181 41.96 48.26 17.94
CA ALA A 181 41.97 49.05 16.68
C ALA A 181 42.17 48.42 15.27
N ALA A 182 41.16 48.68 14.41
CA ALA A 182 41.21 49.28 13.06
C ALA A 182 42.11 48.74 11.90
N GLY A 183 41.48 48.44 10.75
CA GLY A 183 42.10 48.62 9.42
C GLY A 183 41.73 47.62 8.31
N LYS A 184 40.80 48.03 7.43
CA LYS A 184 40.45 47.58 6.05
C LYS A 184 41.53 46.89 5.18
N ASP A 185 41.19 45.78 4.51
CA ASP A 185 40.67 45.67 3.12
C ASP A 185 41.02 44.31 2.47
N GLY A 186 40.05 43.69 1.78
CA GLY A 186 40.30 42.94 0.53
C GLY A 186 40.36 41.41 0.53
N GLY A 187 39.20 40.75 0.42
CA GLY A 187 38.98 39.76 -0.66
C GLY A 187 39.37 38.29 -0.43
N GLY A 188 38.75 37.62 0.55
CA GLY A 188 38.71 36.15 0.63
C GLY A 188 37.25 35.69 0.72
N GLY A 189 36.59 35.49 -0.42
CA GLY A 189 35.24 34.91 -0.47
C GLY A 189 35.31 33.40 -0.31
N GLY A 190 35.41 32.91 0.93
CA GLY A 190 35.13 31.52 1.27
C GLY A 190 33.63 31.28 1.10
N GLY A 191 33.25 30.41 0.16
CA GLY A 191 31.87 29.98 -0.01
C GLY A 191 31.39 29.22 1.21
N GLY A 192 30.55 29.86 2.02
CA GLY A 192 29.70 29.16 2.98
C GLY A 192 28.71 28.31 2.18
N GLY A 193 28.94 27.01 2.14
CA GLY A 193 28.02 26.07 1.51
C GLY A 193 26.74 26.01 2.32
N VAL A 194 25.63 26.46 1.74
CA VAL A 194 24.30 26.26 2.31
C VAL A 194 24.05 24.75 2.34
N VAL A 195 24.01 24.15 3.54
CA VAL A 195 23.60 22.76 3.71
C VAL A 195 22.09 22.72 3.56
N ARG A 196 21.60 22.10 2.48
CA ARG A 196 20.16 21.87 2.29
C ARG A 196 19.77 20.59 3.00
N GLU A 197 18.76 20.70 3.86
CA GLU A 197 18.12 19.56 4.50
C GLU A 197 16.63 19.55 4.13
N PHE A 198 16.07 18.35 4.03
CA PHE A 198 14.63 18.20 3.91
C PHE A 198 13.95 18.69 5.19
N SER A 199 12.71 19.15 5.06
CA SER A 199 11.92 19.49 6.25
C SER A 199 11.80 18.27 7.19
N PRO A 200 11.54 18.48 8.50
CA PRO A 200 11.32 17.38 9.43
C PRO A 200 10.20 16.41 9.00
N GLU A 201 9.16 16.94 8.36
CA GLU A 201 8.02 16.17 7.87
C GLU A 201 8.41 15.28 6.69
N VAL A 202 9.18 15.81 5.73
CA VAL A 202 9.68 15.02 4.60
C VAL A 202 10.67 13.97 5.08
N THR A 203 11.51 14.33 6.03
CA THR A 203 12.45 13.40 6.68
C THR A 203 11.70 12.26 7.37
N ALA A 204 10.61 12.56 8.08
CA ALA A 204 9.77 11.55 8.71
C ALA A 204 9.11 10.63 7.66
N ALA A 205 8.61 11.19 6.54
CA ALA A 205 8.02 10.42 5.45
C ALA A 205 9.04 9.48 4.78
N LEU A 206 10.24 9.97 4.45
CA LEU A 206 11.30 9.15 3.85
C LEU A 206 11.79 8.05 4.79
N ASN A 207 11.87 8.31 6.10
CA ASN A 207 12.24 7.29 7.09
C ASN A 207 11.16 6.21 7.25
N GLU A 208 9.89 6.59 7.13
CA GLU A 208 8.79 5.63 7.14
C GLU A 208 8.81 4.76 5.88
N ILE A 209 9.02 5.36 4.70
CA ILE A 209 9.21 4.62 3.45
C ILE A 209 10.38 3.65 3.57
N PHE A 210 11.51 4.09 4.11
CA PHE A 210 12.67 3.22 4.34
C PHE A 210 12.29 1.98 5.16
N ARG A 211 11.62 2.16 6.31
CA ARG A 211 11.17 1.01 7.14
C ARG A 211 10.17 0.11 6.42
N ARG A 212 9.36 0.68 5.53
CA ARG A 212 8.46 -0.09 4.67
C ARG A 212 9.19 -0.79 3.55
N LEU A 213 10.43 -0.40 3.22
CA LEU A 213 11.26 -1.00 2.19
C LEU A 213 12.24 -2.06 2.71
N ASP A 214 12.58 -1.96 3.99
CA ASP A 214 13.38 -2.91 4.77
C ASP A 214 12.50 -4.09 5.22
N ALA A 215 12.48 -5.16 4.41
CA ALA A 215 11.55 -6.27 4.56
C ALA A 215 11.91 -7.22 5.70
N ASP A 216 13.20 -7.35 6.00
CA ASP A 216 13.70 -8.19 7.08
C ASP A 216 14.03 -7.41 8.37
N LEU A 217 13.87 -6.08 8.34
CA LEU A 217 14.04 -5.15 9.46
C LEU A 217 15.48 -5.12 9.97
N ASP A 218 16.45 -5.30 9.09
CA ASP A 218 17.88 -5.27 9.42
C ASP A 218 18.48 -3.86 9.42
N GLY A 219 17.71 -2.87 8.97
CA GLY A 219 18.10 -1.46 8.89
C GLY A 219 18.90 -1.10 7.64
N LEU A 220 18.92 -1.97 6.63
CA LEU A 220 19.62 -1.81 5.36
C LEU A 220 18.66 -2.11 4.20
N LEU A 221 18.81 -1.41 3.08
CA LEU A 221 18.13 -1.78 1.83
C LEU A 221 19.12 -2.50 0.92
N LEU A 222 18.99 -3.81 0.83
CA LEU A 222 19.80 -4.66 -0.03
C LEU A 222 19.33 -4.57 -1.49
N ARG A 223 20.10 -5.20 -2.39
CA ARG A 223 19.87 -5.10 -3.84
C ARG A 223 18.47 -5.53 -4.24
N GLU A 224 17.95 -6.60 -3.63
CA GLU A 224 16.62 -7.15 -3.91
C GLU A 224 15.51 -6.16 -3.55
N GLU A 225 15.65 -5.48 -2.41
CA GLU A 225 14.68 -4.49 -1.90
C GLU A 225 14.72 -3.21 -2.73
N LEU A 226 15.92 -2.71 -3.04
CA LEU A 226 16.12 -1.58 -3.94
C LEU A 226 15.58 -1.86 -5.35
N ASN A 227 15.80 -3.07 -5.87
CA ASN A 227 15.27 -3.48 -7.16
C ASN A 227 13.74 -3.56 -7.15
N THR A 228 13.14 -4.09 -6.09
CA THR A 228 11.68 -4.11 -5.93
C THR A 228 11.12 -2.70 -5.91
N PHE A 229 11.77 -1.79 -5.18
CA PHE A 229 11.39 -0.39 -5.16
C PHE A 229 11.46 0.27 -6.54
N MET A 230 12.55 0.09 -7.29
CA MET A 230 12.71 0.64 -8.64
C MET A 230 11.65 0.11 -9.62
N GLN A 231 11.32 -1.18 -9.54
CA GLN A 231 10.28 -1.76 -10.38
C GLN A 231 8.91 -1.13 -10.11
N MET A 232 8.64 -0.74 -8.87
CA MET A 232 7.38 -0.11 -8.50
C MET A 232 7.32 1.34 -8.96
N THR A 233 8.35 2.14 -8.67
CA THR A 233 8.32 3.60 -8.93
C THR A 233 8.63 3.96 -10.37
N GLU A 234 9.55 3.23 -11.01
CA GLU A 234 10.08 3.56 -12.34
C GLU A 234 9.74 2.52 -13.41
N ALA A 235 9.09 1.41 -13.03
CA ALA A 235 8.80 0.29 -13.93
C ALA A 235 10.04 -0.28 -14.62
N CYS A 236 11.21 -0.20 -13.97
CA CYS A 236 12.48 -0.71 -14.48
C CYS A 236 13.22 -1.54 -13.43
N SER A 237 14.04 -2.48 -13.90
CA SER A 237 14.90 -3.30 -13.03
C SER A 237 16.20 -2.57 -12.68
N MET A 238 16.69 -2.78 -11.46
CA MET A 238 17.98 -2.27 -10.99
C MET A 238 19.15 -2.88 -11.78
N SER A 239 19.88 -2.04 -12.50
CA SER A 239 21.14 -2.45 -13.14
C SER A 239 22.29 -2.47 -12.13
N ASP A 240 23.33 -3.27 -12.42
CA ASP A 240 24.51 -3.39 -11.57
C ASP A 240 25.24 -2.03 -11.45
N GLU A 241 25.30 -1.26 -12.54
CA GLU A 241 25.98 0.04 -12.54
C GLU A 241 25.27 1.07 -11.63
N VAL A 242 23.93 1.06 -11.62
CA VAL A 242 23.15 1.97 -10.76
C VAL A 242 23.29 1.55 -9.31
N TYR A 243 23.21 0.25 -9.03
CA TYR A 243 23.38 -0.29 -7.68
C TYR A 243 24.78 0.00 -7.12
N ASP A 244 25.84 -0.31 -7.87
CA ASP A 244 27.21 -0.04 -7.46
C ASP A 244 27.43 1.45 -7.20
N TRP A 245 26.87 2.30 -8.05
CA TRP A 245 26.94 3.74 -7.87
C TRP A 245 26.21 4.19 -6.59
N LEU A 246 25.03 3.64 -6.26
CA LEU A 246 24.30 3.98 -5.03
C LEU A 246 25.12 3.62 -3.79
N ILE A 247 25.62 2.38 -3.73
CA ILE A 247 26.36 1.86 -2.56
C ILE A 247 27.71 2.59 -2.39
N GLN A 248 28.37 2.97 -3.48
CA GLN A 248 29.65 3.69 -3.40
C GLN A 248 29.50 5.18 -3.07
N LYS A 249 28.40 5.80 -3.50
CA LYS A 249 28.23 7.26 -3.40
C LYS A 249 27.55 7.70 -2.12
N PHE A 250 26.65 6.88 -1.58
CA PHE A 250 25.84 7.22 -0.41
C PHE A 250 26.19 6.33 0.78
N ASP A 251 25.71 6.72 1.96
CA ASP A 251 25.96 5.97 3.19
C ASP A 251 25.38 4.56 3.09
N SER A 252 26.25 3.56 3.21
CA SER A 252 25.93 2.17 2.98
C SER A 252 26.74 1.29 3.93
N PHE A 253 26.21 0.11 4.24
CA PHE A 253 26.88 -0.86 5.09
C PHE A 253 26.58 -2.27 4.61
N ASN A 254 27.60 -3.13 4.56
CA ASN A 254 27.49 -4.53 4.10
C ASN A 254 26.78 -4.72 2.74
N GLY A 255 26.88 -3.75 1.82
CA GLY A 255 26.21 -3.81 0.53
C GLY A 255 24.73 -3.39 0.56
N GLY A 256 24.21 -2.95 1.70
CA GLY A 256 22.89 -2.32 1.79
C GLY A 256 22.97 -0.83 2.03
N LEU A 257 21.98 -0.10 1.55
CA LEU A 257 21.87 1.34 1.78
C LEU A 257 21.30 1.59 3.18
N THR A 258 21.90 2.49 3.97
CA THR A 258 21.35 2.84 5.29
C THR A 258 20.17 3.79 5.14
N GLN A 259 19.41 4.01 6.22
CA GLN A 259 18.33 5.01 6.25
C GLN A 259 18.85 6.42 5.91
N ASP A 260 20.07 6.75 6.33
CA ASP A 260 20.71 8.04 6.06
C ASP A 260 21.16 8.13 4.61
N GLY A 261 21.72 7.05 4.07
CA GLY A 261 22.05 6.92 2.65
C GLY A 261 20.81 7.08 1.77
N PHE A 262 19.69 6.46 2.13
CA PHE A 262 18.42 6.57 1.41
C PHE A 262 17.92 8.02 1.34
N ARG A 263 17.97 8.77 2.44
CA ARG A 263 17.62 10.20 2.41
C ARG A 263 18.59 11.01 1.55
N ALA A 264 19.88 10.69 1.59
CA ALA A 264 20.88 11.36 0.77
C ALA A 264 20.68 11.10 -0.74
N VAL A 265 20.21 9.91 -1.13
CA VAL A 265 19.80 9.61 -2.51
C VAL A 265 18.69 10.56 -2.97
N TYR A 266 17.64 10.73 -2.16
CA TYR A 266 16.55 11.65 -2.46
C TYR A 266 17.01 13.10 -2.56
N MET A 267 17.92 13.53 -1.67
CA MET A 267 18.49 14.88 -1.74
C MET A 267 19.31 15.07 -3.02
N TYR A 268 20.10 14.07 -3.41
CA TYR A 268 20.86 14.11 -4.66
C TYR A 268 19.95 14.17 -5.89
N MET A 269 18.85 13.41 -5.91
CA MET A 269 17.86 13.45 -6.99
C MET A 269 17.24 14.84 -7.11
N PHE A 270 16.87 15.44 -5.97
CA PHE A 270 16.34 16.80 -5.92
C PHE A 270 17.34 17.85 -6.43
N GLU A 271 18.60 17.79 -6.00
CA GLU A 271 19.62 18.73 -6.47
C GLU A 271 19.93 18.54 -7.96
N SER A 272 20.01 17.29 -8.41
CA SER A 272 20.31 16.94 -9.81
C SER A 272 19.19 17.30 -10.78
N SER A 273 17.94 17.36 -10.30
CA SER A 273 16.80 17.83 -11.09
C SER A 273 16.69 19.36 -11.16
N GLY A 274 17.66 20.09 -10.60
CA GLY A 274 17.62 21.55 -10.55
C GLY A 274 16.72 22.08 -9.43
N ALA A 275 16.61 21.33 -8.32
CA ALA A 275 15.67 21.58 -7.23
C ALA A 275 14.20 21.47 -7.65
N ASP A 276 13.90 20.55 -8.58
CA ASP A 276 12.51 20.25 -8.94
C ASP A 276 11.87 19.34 -7.88
N VAL A 277 10.98 19.96 -7.12
CA VAL A 277 10.18 19.35 -6.05
C VAL A 277 9.29 18.22 -6.54
N GLU A 278 8.86 18.25 -7.80
CA GLU A 278 7.95 17.24 -8.34
C GLU A 278 8.63 15.88 -8.50
N THR A 279 9.97 15.84 -8.60
CA THR A 279 10.76 14.60 -8.63
C THR A 279 10.56 13.80 -7.34
N ILE A 280 10.52 14.47 -6.19
CA ILE A 280 10.34 13.86 -4.87
C ILE A 280 8.87 13.53 -4.64
N TRP A 281 7.99 14.46 -5.02
CA TRP A 281 6.54 14.26 -4.86
C TRP A 281 6.01 13.07 -5.64
N ARG A 282 6.52 12.80 -6.83
CA ARG A 282 6.12 11.63 -7.62
C ARG A 282 6.27 10.35 -6.80
N ASP A 283 7.42 10.18 -6.14
CA ASP A 283 7.71 8.98 -5.36
C ASP A 283 6.94 8.97 -4.04
N LEU A 284 6.84 10.11 -3.33
CA LEU A 284 6.05 10.22 -2.10
C LEU A 284 4.56 9.91 -2.35
N ILE A 285 3.98 10.48 -3.41
CA ILE A 285 2.59 10.23 -3.82
C ILE A 285 2.41 8.77 -4.23
N TYR A 286 3.38 8.22 -4.96
CA TYR A 286 3.36 6.80 -5.29
C TYR A 286 3.35 5.94 -4.03
N MET A 287 4.19 6.27 -3.05
CA MET A 287 4.27 5.58 -1.75
C MET A 287 3.10 5.88 -0.80
N GLY A 288 2.15 6.72 -1.24
CA GLY A 288 0.84 6.95 -0.64
C GLY A 288 0.74 8.15 0.30
N TYR A 289 1.69 9.08 0.22
CA TYR A 289 1.61 10.39 0.85
C TYR A 289 0.81 11.38 0.01
N ASP A 290 0.12 12.32 0.66
CA ASP A 290 -0.44 13.49 -0.01
C ASP A 290 0.55 14.67 -0.03
N ARG A 291 0.15 15.81 -0.63
CA ARG A 291 0.99 17.03 -0.66
C ARG A 291 1.15 17.73 0.70
N SER A 292 0.49 17.22 1.73
CA SER A 292 0.60 17.65 3.13
C SER A 292 1.56 16.77 3.93
N LEU A 293 2.14 15.73 3.31
CA LEU A 293 2.94 14.67 3.94
C LEU A 293 2.14 13.83 4.94
N ASP A 294 0.82 13.82 4.82
CA ASP A 294 -0.04 12.88 5.49
C ASP A 294 -0.01 11.55 4.72
N LEU A 295 0.32 10.46 5.42
CA LEU A 295 0.28 9.12 4.84
C LEU A 295 -1.18 8.68 4.67
N LEU A 296 -1.71 8.77 3.46
CA LEU A 296 -3.09 8.39 3.14
C LEU A 296 -3.28 6.86 3.05
N TYR A 297 -2.27 6.17 2.52
CA TYR A 297 -2.23 4.71 2.40
C TYR A 297 -0.79 4.23 2.31
N ALA A 298 -0.50 3.02 2.79
CA ALA A 298 0.84 2.44 2.69
C ALA A 298 0.88 1.42 1.54
N ARG A 299 1.66 1.70 0.48
CA ARG A 299 2.10 0.64 -0.43
C ARG A 299 3.19 -0.17 0.24
N THR A 300 2.96 -1.47 0.36
CA THR A 300 3.93 -2.50 0.77
C THR A 300 3.86 -3.63 -0.27
N TRP A 301 4.90 -4.48 -0.33
CA TRP A 301 4.87 -5.72 -1.11
C TRP A 301 3.85 -6.73 -0.57
#